data_AF-A0A8F4FTL3-F1
#
_entry.id   AF-A0A8F4FTL3-F1
#
_cell.length_a   1.000
_cell.length_b   1.000
_cell.length_c   1.000
_cell.angle_alpha   90.00
_cell.angle_beta   90.00
_cell.angle_gamma   90.00
#
_symmetry.space_group_name_H-M   'P 1'
#
loop_
_entity.id
_entity.type
_entity.pdbx_description
1 polymer ?
#
loop_
_entity_poly.entity_id
_entity_poly.type
_entity_poly.pdbx_seq_one_letter_code
_entity_poly.pdbx_strand_id
1 'polypeptide(L)'
;MGFAATRDLDPTPPRPPAPIATPASVVRLVIDVEAAHLANPLVAASRLLASEAGALAHVDGDEGHFEVTVAVPDRSPEIVDQAEAWVRWAIHNAGIRGEIRRVH
;
A
#
# COMPACT_ATOMS: atom_id res chain seq x y z
N MET A 1 -7.86 9.55 21.01
CA MET A 1 -7.66 8.90 19.70
C MET A 1 -6.18 9.06 19.35
N GLY A 2 -5.42 7.97 19.38
CA GLY A 2 -3.99 8.02 19.05
C GLY A 2 -3.83 7.93 17.55
N PHE A 3 -3.18 8.93 16.95
CA PHE A 3 -2.84 8.89 15.53
C PHE A 3 -1.76 7.81 15.31
N ALA A 4 -1.94 6.97 14.28
CA ALA A 4 -0.93 6.02 13.84
C ALA A 4 0.27 6.76 13.23
N ALA A 5 1.47 6.22 13.39
CA ALA A 5 2.71 6.86 12.94
C ALA A 5 2.76 7.03 11.41
N THR A 6 3.00 8.26 10.95
CA THR A 6 3.26 8.60 9.54
C THR A 6 4.60 8.02 9.10
N ARG A 7 4.68 7.46 7.89
CA ARG A 7 5.92 6.90 7.33
C ARG A 7 6.19 7.48 5.93
N ASP A 8 7.43 7.94 5.74
CA ASP A 8 7.89 8.62 4.52
C ASP A 8 7.98 7.67 3.31
N LEU A 9 7.72 8.14 2.09
CA LEU A 9 7.82 7.32 0.86
C LEU A 9 9.20 7.35 0.19
N ASP A 10 10.06 8.29 0.59
CA ASP A 10 11.44 8.40 0.13
C ASP A 10 12.44 8.23 1.30
N PRO A 11 13.59 7.56 1.10
CA PRO A 11 14.04 6.87 -0.13
C PRO A 11 13.27 5.55 -0.41
N THR A 12 13.49 4.94 -1.58
CA THR A 12 12.83 3.68 -1.98
C THR A 12 12.91 2.62 -0.87
N PRO A 13 11.78 2.13 -0.34
CA PRO A 13 11.78 1.14 0.72
C PRO A 13 12.25 -0.24 0.23
N PRO A 14 12.86 -1.06 1.10
CA PRO A 14 13.27 -2.42 0.74
C PRO A 14 12.08 -3.32 0.41
N ARG A 15 12.25 -4.23 -0.57
CA ARG A 15 11.23 -5.23 -0.95
C ARG A 15 11.02 -6.22 0.22
N PRO A 16 9.78 -6.48 0.66
CA PRO A 16 9.54 -7.45 1.72
C PRO A 16 9.80 -8.90 1.26
N PRO A 17 10.23 -9.81 2.16
CA PRO A 17 10.73 -11.13 1.78
C PRO A 17 9.64 -12.17 1.46
N ALA A 18 8.39 -11.98 1.89
CA ALA A 18 7.32 -12.95 1.75
C ALA A 18 5.99 -12.32 1.26
N PRO A 19 5.18 -13.06 0.46
CA PRO A 19 3.85 -12.63 0.01
C PRO A 19 2.83 -12.60 1.16
N ILE A 20 1.68 -11.94 0.94
CA ILE A 20 0.60 -11.85 1.92
C ILE A 20 -0.21 -13.17 1.93
N ALA A 21 -0.46 -13.77 3.10
CA ALA A 21 -1.19 -15.04 3.21
C ALA A 21 -2.72 -14.87 2.99
N THR A 22 -3.43 -16.00 2.85
CA THR A 22 -4.87 -16.08 2.55
C THR A 22 -5.76 -15.36 3.59
N PRO A 23 -6.88 -14.71 3.21
CA PRO A 23 -7.43 -13.62 4.01
C PRO A 23 -8.51 -14.02 5.04
N ALA A 24 -8.44 -13.44 6.24
CA ALA A 24 -9.53 -13.41 7.25
C ALA A 24 -9.82 -11.99 7.80
N SER A 25 -9.06 -10.97 7.39
CA SER A 25 -9.25 -9.55 7.76
C SER A 25 -8.78 -8.61 6.64
N VAL A 26 -8.97 -7.30 6.81
CA VAL A 26 -8.53 -6.26 5.86
C VAL A 26 -7.77 -5.12 6.54
N VAL A 27 -6.79 -4.59 5.83
CA VAL A 27 -5.98 -3.40 6.16
C VAL A 27 -6.27 -2.33 5.12
N ARG A 28 -6.63 -1.12 5.56
CA ARG A 28 -6.90 0.01 4.69
C ARG A 28 -5.85 1.09 4.86
N LEU A 29 -5.29 1.53 3.75
CA LEU A 29 -4.28 2.57 3.66
C LEU A 29 -4.81 3.69 2.77
N VAL A 30 -4.60 4.93 3.19
CA VAL A 30 -4.94 6.14 2.44
C VAL A 30 -3.65 6.79 1.97
N ILE A 31 -3.64 7.19 0.71
CA ILE A 31 -2.47 7.76 0.04
C ILE A 31 -2.83 9.12 -0.51
N ASP A 32 -2.08 10.11 -0.04
CA ASP A 32 -2.14 11.50 -0.49
C ASP A 32 -1.00 11.71 -1.49
N VAL A 33 -1.33 11.94 -2.77
CA VAL A 33 -0.37 11.98 -3.88
C VAL A 33 0.11 13.41 -4.13
N GLU A 34 1.41 13.62 -4.05
CA GLU A 34 2.06 14.89 -4.40
C GLU A 34 2.54 14.91 -5.85
N ALA A 35 3.02 13.77 -6.35
CA ALA A 35 3.47 13.64 -7.73
C ALA A 35 3.29 12.22 -8.25
N ALA A 36 2.93 12.10 -9.53
CA ALA A 36 2.88 10.84 -10.25
C ALA A 36 3.63 10.96 -11.59
N HIS A 37 4.57 10.04 -11.82
CA HIS A 37 5.44 10.06 -13.00
C HIS A 37 4.91 9.19 -14.15
N LEU A 38 3.81 8.46 -13.95
CA LEU A 38 3.16 7.62 -14.95
C LEU A 38 1.78 8.16 -15.29
N ALA A 39 1.31 7.90 -16.51
CA ALA A 39 -0.01 8.32 -16.98
C ALA A 39 -1.19 7.57 -16.33
N ASN A 40 -0.94 6.44 -15.67
CA ASN A 40 -1.96 5.73 -14.87
C ASN A 40 -1.30 5.01 -13.67
N PRO A 41 -0.99 5.77 -12.61
CA PRO A 41 -0.27 5.26 -11.45
C PRO A 41 -1.08 4.21 -10.65
N LEU A 42 -2.40 4.36 -10.57
CA LEU A 42 -3.27 3.43 -9.82
C LEU A 42 -3.26 2.02 -10.43
N VAL A 43 -3.32 1.91 -11.75
CA VAL A 43 -3.23 0.61 -12.45
C VAL A 43 -1.86 -0.02 -12.23
N ALA A 44 -0.77 0.76 -12.27
CA ALA A 44 0.57 0.25 -12.03
C ALA A 44 0.72 -0.29 -10.60
N ALA A 45 0.27 0.47 -9.59
CA ALA A 45 0.28 0.04 -8.19
C ALA A 45 -0.55 -1.25 -7.99
N SER A 46 -1.73 -1.30 -8.58
CA SER A 46 -2.62 -2.48 -8.51
C SER A 46 -1.97 -3.73 -9.12
N ARG A 47 -1.29 -3.59 -10.26
CA ARG A 47 -0.59 -4.71 -10.91
C ARG A 47 0.56 -5.21 -10.06
N LEU A 48 1.36 -4.32 -9.48
CA LEU A 48 2.48 -4.69 -8.60
C LEU A 48 1.99 -5.42 -7.34
N LEU A 49 0.88 -4.96 -6.73
CA LEU A 49 0.28 -5.64 -5.59
C LEU A 49 -0.22 -7.05 -5.97
N ALA A 50 -0.87 -7.20 -7.11
CA ALA A 50 -1.36 -8.49 -7.57
C ALA A 50 -0.23 -9.44 -7.98
N SER A 51 0.78 -8.97 -8.72
CA SER A 51 1.82 -9.82 -9.30
C SER A 51 2.96 -10.13 -8.35
N GLU A 52 3.44 -9.14 -7.59
CA GLU A 52 4.65 -9.29 -6.76
C GLU A 52 4.33 -9.62 -5.30
N ALA A 53 3.30 -9.00 -4.74
CA ALA A 53 2.90 -9.25 -3.36
C ALA A 53 1.95 -10.47 -3.22
N GLY A 54 1.39 -10.95 -4.34
CA GLY A 54 0.32 -11.96 -4.34
C GLY A 54 -0.91 -11.50 -3.55
N ALA A 55 -1.10 -10.19 -3.42
CA ALA A 55 -2.06 -9.62 -2.51
C ALA A 55 -3.45 -9.55 -3.15
N LEU A 56 -4.48 -9.97 -2.40
CA LEU A 56 -5.85 -9.61 -2.73
C LEU A 56 -6.07 -8.17 -2.28
N ALA A 57 -5.90 -7.22 -3.20
CA ALA A 57 -6.01 -5.80 -2.94
C ALA A 57 -7.10 -5.15 -3.80
N HIS A 58 -7.77 -4.15 -3.23
CA HIS A 58 -8.68 -3.25 -3.91
C HIS A 58 -8.12 -1.83 -3.82
N VAL A 59 -8.07 -1.14 -4.95
CA VAL A 59 -7.60 0.25 -5.06
C VAL A 59 -8.75 1.09 -5.61
N ASP A 60 -9.09 2.17 -4.91
CA ASP A 60 -10.19 3.07 -5.27
C ASP A 60 -9.80 4.53 -5.00
N GLY A 61 -10.34 5.47 -5.78
CA GLY A 61 -10.01 6.90 -5.71
C GLY A 61 -9.51 7.47 -7.03
N ASP A 62 -8.73 8.55 -6.94
CA ASP A 62 -8.23 9.33 -8.09
C ASP A 62 -6.72 9.58 -8.03
N GLU A 63 -6.22 10.39 -8.97
CA GLU A 63 -4.78 10.66 -9.15
C GLU A 63 -4.17 11.53 -8.04
N GLY A 64 -4.98 12.25 -7.27
CA GLY A 64 -4.55 13.09 -6.14
C GLY A 64 -4.75 12.42 -4.78
N HIS A 65 -5.75 11.55 -4.66
CA HIS A 65 -6.05 10.84 -3.42
C HIS A 65 -6.67 9.47 -3.69
N PHE A 66 -6.07 8.41 -3.14
CA PHE A 66 -6.62 7.06 -3.29
C PHE A 66 -6.39 6.18 -2.08
N GLU A 67 -7.23 5.14 -1.99
CA GLU A 67 -7.23 4.18 -0.92
C GLU A 67 -6.84 2.80 -1.44
N VAL A 68 -6.03 2.09 -0.66
CA VAL A 68 -5.65 0.70 -0.91
C VAL A 68 -6.14 -0.14 0.25
N THR A 69 -7.05 -1.08 -0.04
CA THR A 69 -7.51 -2.09 0.91
C THR A 69 -6.86 -3.42 0.57
N VAL A 70 -6.08 -3.98 1.49
CA VAL A 70 -5.37 -5.25 1.34
C VAL A 70 -5.97 -6.29 2.28
N ALA A 71 -6.35 -7.43 1.75
CA ALA A 71 -6.81 -8.56 2.55
C ALA A 71 -5.61 -9.28 3.18
N VAL A 72 -5.71 -9.59 4.47
CA VAL A 72 -4.64 -10.18 5.28
C VAL A 72 -5.16 -11.36 6.12
N PRO A 73 -4.30 -12.31 6.53
CA PRO A 73 -4.71 -13.46 7.33
C PRO A 73 -5.23 -13.08 8.73
N ASP A 74 -4.64 -12.08 9.40
CA ASP A 74 -5.10 -11.55 10.68
C ASP A 74 -4.58 -10.10 10.90
N ARG A 75 -4.93 -9.50 12.05
CA ARG A 75 -4.54 -8.12 12.42
C ARG A 75 -3.34 -8.06 13.37
N SER A 76 -2.53 -9.12 13.47
CA SER A 76 -1.28 -9.06 14.21
C SER A 76 -0.38 -7.95 13.66
N PRO A 77 0.30 -7.17 14.52
CA PRO A 77 1.07 -6.01 14.08
C PRO A 77 2.07 -6.31 12.96
N GLU A 78 2.72 -7.47 13.03
CA GLU A 78 3.69 -7.93 12.03
C GLU A 78 3.06 -8.10 10.64
N ILE A 79 1.90 -8.75 10.55
CA ILE A 79 1.19 -8.96 9.28
C ILE A 79 0.71 -7.64 8.69
N VAL A 80 0.21 -6.74 9.54
CA VAL A 80 -0.27 -5.44 9.09
C VAL A 80 0.90 -4.56 8.60
N ASP A 81 2.02 -4.57 9.31
CA ASP A 81 3.24 -3.86 8.90
C ASP A 81 3.82 -4.42 7.60
N GLN A 82 3.79 -5.75 7.42
CA GLN A 82 4.19 -6.41 6.18
C GLN A 82 3.31 -5.98 4.99
N ALA A 83 1.98 -5.93 5.18
CA ALA A 83 1.05 -5.48 4.15
C ALA A 83 1.29 -4.01 3.78
N GLU A 84 1.49 -3.13 4.77
CA GLU A 84 1.82 -1.72 4.53
C GLU A 84 3.16 -1.55 3.79
N ALA A 85 4.18 -2.33 4.13
CA ALA A 85 5.46 -2.29 3.44
C ALA A 85 5.32 -2.66 1.94
N TRP A 86 4.51 -3.68 1.63
CA TRP A 86 4.20 -4.05 0.26
C TRP A 86 3.47 -2.94 -0.51
N VAL A 87 2.47 -2.30 0.12
CA VAL A 87 1.74 -1.19 -0.49
C VAL A 87 2.66 0.00 -0.75
N ARG A 88 3.51 0.35 0.21
CA ARG A 88 4.54 1.41 0.03
C ARG A 88 5.46 1.10 -1.14
N TRP A 89 5.97 -0.13 -1.22
CA TRP A 89 6.83 -0.55 -2.31
C TRP A 89 6.13 -0.47 -3.66
N ALA A 90 4.89 -0.95 -3.76
CA ALA A 90 4.12 -0.95 -5.00
C ALA A 90 3.82 0.47 -5.49
N ILE A 91 3.39 1.35 -4.60
CA ILE A 91 3.08 2.76 -4.90
C ILE A 91 4.33 3.51 -5.35
N HIS A 92 5.45 3.35 -4.62
CA HIS A 92 6.70 3.98 -5.00
C HIS A 92 7.18 3.54 -6.40
N ASN A 93 7.09 2.24 -6.71
CA ASN A 93 7.49 1.67 -8.01
C ASN A 93 6.48 1.96 -9.13
N ALA A 94 5.25 2.32 -8.78
CA ALA A 94 4.29 2.91 -9.71
C ALA A 94 4.59 4.39 -10.03
N GLY A 95 5.70 4.93 -9.51
CA GLY A 95 6.10 6.31 -9.75
C GLY A 95 5.25 7.34 -8.99
N ILE A 96 4.59 6.91 -7.91
CA ILE A 96 3.78 7.78 -7.04
C ILE A 96 4.66 8.27 -5.88
N ARG A 97 4.53 9.55 -5.53
CA ARG A 97 5.18 10.22 -4.40
C ARG A 97 4.13 10.95 -3.56
N GLY A 98 4.35 11.05 -2.25
CA GLY A 98 3.44 11.67 -1.30
C GLY A 98 3.43 10.97 0.05
N GLU A 99 2.30 11.03 0.76
CA GLU A 99 2.15 10.49 2.11
C GLU A 99 1.25 9.25 2.13
N ILE A 100 1.51 8.35 3.09
CA ILE A 100 0.67 7.18 3.34
C ILE A 100 0.31 7.09 4.81
N ARG A 101 -0.96 6.80 5.09
CA ARG A 101 -1.47 6.60 6.44
C ARG A 101 -2.40 5.40 6.52
N ARG A 102 -2.28 4.64 7.60
CA ARG A 102 -3.18 3.53 7.91
C ARG A 102 -4.47 4.06 8.55
N VAL A 103 -5.59 3.44 8.22
CA VAL A 103 -6.91 3.75 8.83
C VAL A 103 -7.52 2.48 9.43
N HIS A 104 -8.14 2.62 10.61
CA HIS A 104 -8.62 1.50 11.44
C HIS A 104 -10.09 1.15 11.19
#